data_AF-A0A9E5GCR4-F1
#
_entry.id   AF-A0A9E5GCR4-F1
#
_cell.length_a   1.000
_cell.length_b   1.000
_cell.length_c   1.000
_cell.angle_alpha   90.00
_cell.angle_beta   90.00
_cell.angle_gamma   90.00
#
_symmetry.space_group_name_H-M   'P 1'
#
loop_
_entity.id
_entity.type
_entity.pdbx_description
1 polymer ?
#
loop_
_entity_poly.entity_id
_entity_poly.type
_entity_poly.pdbx_seq_one_letter_code
_entity_poly.pdbx_strand_id
1 'polypeptide(L)'
;MSIEVWRTNLIFTPFPTILIGGTSQLTKLFTLPVGLFTSLYSSRYIPTIALFSSPMLETSFLLLSLLSLMLAYSIICSNHQQYEREYDLLVQDILQHEEFLRLKEYFHHSNHIYDHVKRVSYLSFRISKALGFDYTASARGGLLHDFFLYDWRVRKATDPKRSLHGKEHPFIALENARRYFTVSPKEEDIIVKHMFP
;
A
#
# COMPACT_ATOMS: atom_id res chain seq x y z
N MET A 1 -11.48 -27.62 -64.94
CA MET A 1 -10.27 -27.29 -65.69
C MET A 1 -9.36 -26.54 -64.74
N SER A 2 -8.17 -27.09 -64.51
CA SER A 2 -7.15 -26.69 -63.54
C SER A 2 -6.71 -25.23 -63.69
N ILE A 3 -6.22 -24.62 -62.61
CA ILE A 3 -4.82 -24.20 -62.43
C ILE A 3 -4.65 -23.50 -61.05
N GLU A 4 -3.86 -24.19 -60.23
CA GLU A 4 -2.96 -23.80 -59.13
C GLU A 4 -2.29 -22.40 -59.33
N VAL A 5 -1.88 -21.60 -58.31
CA VAL A 5 -0.52 -21.65 -57.72
C VAL A 5 -0.25 -20.44 -56.76
N TRP A 6 0.14 -20.76 -55.51
CA TRP A 6 1.10 -20.13 -54.56
C TRP A 6 0.83 -18.83 -53.71
N ARG A 7 0.85 -19.07 -52.38
CA ARG A 7 1.42 -18.34 -51.20
C ARG A 7 1.71 -16.82 -51.25
N THR A 8 1.23 -16.12 -50.22
CA THR A 8 2.01 -15.15 -49.41
C THR A 8 1.46 -15.05 -47.98
N ASN A 9 2.35 -14.97 -46.99
CA ASN A 9 2.08 -14.81 -45.55
C ASN A 9 1.60 -13.40 -45.21
N LEU A 10 0.64 -13.24 -44.29
CA LEU A 10 0.44 -12.03 -43.47
C LEU A 10 -0.27 -12.36 -42.14
N ILE A 11 0.56 -12.49 -41.10
CA ILE A 11 0.40 -12.03 -39.70
C ILE A 11 -0.99 -12.21 -39.05
N PHE A 12 -1.09 -13.23 -38.20
CA PHE A 12 -2.13 -13.37 -37.18
C PHE A 12 -1.70 -12.58 -35.93
N THR A 13 -2.49 -11.59 -35.51
CA THR A 13 -2.36 -10.96 -34.19
C THR A 13 -2.99 -11.86 -33.13
N PRO A 14 -2.42 -11.91 -31.92
CA PRO A 14 -3.22 -11.44 -30.78
C PRO A 14 -2.38 -10.80 -29.67
N PHE A 15 -2.73 -9.57 -29.27
CA PHE A 15 -2.52 -9.12 -27.89
C PHE A 15 -3.86 -8.62 -27.36
N PRO A 16 -4.31 -9.03 -26.16
CA PRO A 16 -5.70 -8.82 -25.76
C PRO A 16 -5.97 -7.36 -25.41
N THR A 17 -7.06 -6.85 -25.98
CA THR A 17 -7.73 -5.56 -25.74
C THR A 17 -8.32 -5.42 -24.33
N ILE A 18 -7.61 -5.87 -23.28
CA ILE A 18 -8.06 -5.85 -21.87
C ILE A 18 -7.54 -4.62 -21.11
N LEU A 19 -6.71 -3.77 -21.73
CA LEU A 19 -6.12 -2.59 -21.08
C LEU A 19 -6.92 -1.29 -21.22
N ILE A 20 -8.11 -1.30 -21.84
CA ILE A 20 -8.88 -0.05 -22.08
C ILE A 20 -9.92 0.24 -20.97
N GLY A 21 -10.13 -0.68 -20.02
CA GLY A 21 -11.25 -0.57 -19.07
C GLY A 21 -10.93 -0.50 -17.57
N GLY A 22 -9.68 -0.27 -17.16
CA GLY A 22 -9.26 -0.38 -15.76
C GLY A 22 -8.84 0.95 -15.14
N THR A 23 -9.48 1.34 -14.04
CA THR A 23 -9.27 2.58 -13.26
C THR A 23 -7.80 3.06 -13.17
N SER A 24 -7.62 4.38 -13.23
CA SER A 24 -6.33 5.10 -13.24
C SER A 24 -5.38 4.83 -12.06
N GLN A 25 -5.82 4.06 -11.06
CA GLN A 25 -5.03 3.63 -9.91
C GLN A 25 -4.19 2.38 -10.22
N LEU A 26 -4.71 1.45 -11.01
CA LEU A 26 -4.01 0.20 -11.37
C LEU A 26 -2.85 0.47 -12.33
N THR A 27 -3.05 1.34 -13.32
CA THR A 27 -1.97 1.76 -14.23
C THR A 27 -0.83 2.47 -13.49
N LYS A 28 -1.13 3.22 -12.41
CA LYS A 28 -0.12 3.81 -11.52
C LYS A 28 0.65 2.75 -10.71
N LEU A 29 -0.02 1.69 -10.28
CA LEU A 29 0.59 0.57 -9.55
C LEU A 29 1.63 -0.18 -10.39
N PHE A 30 1.43 -0.27 -11.72
CA PHE A 30 2.37 -0.91 -12.65
C PHE A 30 3.46 0.03 -13.18
N THR A 31 3.17 1.33 -13.34
CA THR A 31 4.13 2.29 -13.93
C THR A 31 5.17 2.81 -12.95
N LEU A 32 4.82 2.92 -11.66
CA LEU A 32 5.75 3.42 -10.63
C LEU A 32 6.96 2.50 -10.40
N PRO A 33 6.81 1.16 -10.25
CA PRO A 33 7.97 0.27 -10.09
C PRO A 33 8.88 0.27 -11.32
N VAL A 34 8.30 0.30 -12.53
CA VAL A 34 9.03 0.32 -13.80
C VAL A 34 9.72 1.67 -14.04
N GLY A 35 9.09 2.78 -13.65
CA GLY A 35 9.65 4.14 -13.79
C GLY A 35 10.73 4.48 -12.76
N LEU A 36 10.59 4.03 -11.51
CA LEU A 36 11.65 4.14 -10.50
C LEU A 36 12.86 3.30 -10.88
N PHE A 37 12.65 2.14 -11.53
CA PHE A 37 13.72 1.30 -12.06
C PHE A 37 14.54 2.03 -13.13
N THR A 38 13.91 2.64 -14.14
CA THR A 38 14.64 3.37 -15.19
C THR A 38 15.36 4.62 -14.66
N SER A 39 14.76 5.31 -13.69
CA SER A 39 15.32 6.53 -13.10
C SER A 39 16.45 6.29 -12.09
N LEU A 40 16.33 5.29 -11.21
CA LEU A 40 17.41 4.96 -10.26
C LEU A 40 18.60 4.31 -10.97
N TYR A 41 18.35 3.50 -12.00
CA TYR A 41 19.36 2.73 -12.73
C TYR A 41 20.22 3.60 -13.65
N SER A 42 19.69 4.71 -14.17
CA SER A 42 20.46 5.65 -15.00
C SER A 42 21.39 6.58 -14.22
N SER A 43 21.26 6.66 -12.87
CA SER A 43 21.92 7.73 -12.09
C SER A 43 23.16 7.32 -11.28
N ARG A 44 23.53 6.03 -11.16
CA ARG A 44 24.75 5.64 -10.42
C ARG A 44 25.56 4.56 -11.12
N TYR A 45 26.74 4.99 -11.57
CA TYR A 45 27.89 4.25 -12.08
C TYR A 45 28.07 2.84 -11.49
N ILE A 46 27.59 1.83 -12.22
CA ILE A 46 28.10 0.46 -12.18
C ILE A 46 28.24 0.03 -13.64
N PRO A 47 29.41 -0.44 -14.12
CA PRO A 47 29.53 -0.96 -15.48
C PRO A 47 28.57 -2.14 -15.67
N THR A 48 27.53 -1.90 -16.45
CA THR A 48 26.31 -2.71 -16.61
C THR A 48 26.53 -4.09 -17.22
N ILE A 49 27.73 -4.39 -17.72
CA ILE A 49 28.00 -5.59 -18.53
C ILE A 49 28.35 -6.81 -17.66
N ALA A 50 28.87 -6.62 -16.44
CA ALA A 50 29.33 -7.72 -15.59
C ALA A 50 28.24 -8.31 -14.67
N LEU A 51 27.20 -7.54 -14.34
CA LEU A 51 26.10 -8.02 -13.48
C LEU A 51 24.98 -8.71 -14.29
N PHE A 52 24.72 -8.24 -15.51
CA PHE A 52 23.66 -8.73 -16.41
C PHE A 52 24.09 -9.89 -17.32
N SER A 53 25.35 -10.31 -17.27
CA SER A 53 25.82 -11.51 -17.98
C SER A 53 25.55 -12.80 -17.19
N SER A 54 24.94 -12.71 -16.00
CA SER A 54 24.55 -13.87 -15.21
C SER A 54 23.06 -14.20 -15.42
N PRO A 55 22.70 -15.22 -16.23
CA PRO A 55 21.29 -15.61 -16.45
C PRO A 55 20.57 -16.01 -15.15
N MET A 56 21.32 -16.31 -14.09
CA MET A 56 20.79 -16.53 -12.74
C MET A 56 20.14 -15.29 -12.11
N LEU A 57 20.69 -14.09 -12.34
CA LEU A 57 20.16 -12.87 -11.74
C LEU A 57 18.87 -12.43 -12.44
N GLU A 58 18.83 -12.45 -13.77
CA GLU A 58 17.63 -12.12 -14.56
C GLU A 58 16.46 -13.05 -14.23
N THR A 59 16.72 -14.36 -14.16
CA THR A 59 15.68 -15.34 -13.79
C THR A 59 15.20 -15.14 -12.35
N SER A 60 16.09 -14.79 -11.41
CA SER A 60 15.68 -14.48 -10.04
C SER A 60 14.75 -13.26 -9.95
N PHE A 61 15.01 -12.21 -10.74
CA PHE A 61 14.14 -11.03 -10.79
C PHE A 61 12.78 -11.32 -11.43
N LEU A 62 12.75 -12.13 -12.50
CA LEU A 62 11.50 -12.56 -13.13
C LEU A 62 10.66 -13.44 -12.20
N LEU A 63 11.31 -14.32 -11.44
CA LEU A 63 10.62 -15.13 -10.44
C LEU A 63 10.07 -14.27 -9.29
N LEU A 64 10.84 -13.28 -8.83
CA LEU A 64 10.39 -12.34 -7.79
C LEU A 64 9.21 -11.48 -8.28
N SER A 65 9.24 -11.01 -9.53
CA SER A 65 8.15 -10.21 -10.09
C SER A 65 6.89 -11.05 -10.29
N LEU A 66 7.01 -12.29 -10.79
CA LEU A 66 5.90 -13.23 -10.90
C LEU A 66 5.31 -13.56 -9.51
N LEU A 67 6.15 -13.80 -8.50
CA LEU A 67 5.72 -14.03 -7.12
C LEU A 67 4.95 -12.82 -6.57
N SER A 68 5.45 -11.60 -6.80
CA SER A 68 4.76 -10.37 -6.38
C SER A 68 3.39 -10.21 -7.06
N LEU A 69 3.28 -10.59 -8.34
CA LEU A 69 2.04 -10.54 -9.09
C LEU A 69 1.04 -11.59 -8.60
N MET A 70 1.50 -12.81 -8.32
CA MET A 70 0.67 -13.87 -7.74
C MET A 70 0.17 -13.50 -6.34
N LEU A 71 1.02 -12.87 -5.52
CA LEU A 71 0.63 -12.36 -4.22
C LEU A 71 -0.42 -11.25 -4.36
N ALA A 72 -0.18 -10.27 -5.22
CA ALA A 72 -1.14 -9.19 -5.49
C ALA A 72 -2.48 -9.73 -6.02
N TYR A 73 -2.45 -10.70 -6.94
CA TYR A 73 -3.64 -11.37 -7.46
C TYR A 73 -4.38 -12.12 -6.35
N SER A 74 -3.69 -12.88 -5.51
CA SER A 74 -4.30 -13.60 -4.38
C SER A 74 -4.95 -12.65 -3.36
N ILE A 75 -4.32 -11.51 -3.12
CA ILE A 75 -4.91 -10.45 -2.30
C ILE A 75 -6.14 -9.93 -3.02
N ILE A 76 -6.08 -9.47 -4.27
CA ILE A 76 -7.23 -8.86 -4.96
C ILE A 76 -8.42 -9.81 -5.15
N CYS A 77 -8.18 -11.07 -5.54
CA CYS A 77 -9.22 -12.05 -5.88
C CYS A 77 -9.82 -12.80 -4.69
N SER A 78 -9.35 -12.54 -3.48
CA SER A 78 -9.93 -13.12 -2.27
C SER A 78 -11.34 -12.59 -1.97
N ASN A 79 -12.13 -13.38 -1.23
CA ASN A 79 -13.54 -13.11 -0.94
C ASN A 79 -13.74 -11.81 -0.15
N HIS A 80 -13.98 -10.71 -0.87
CA HIS A 80 -14.07 -9.34 -0.33
C HIS A 80 -15.05 -9.24 0.84
N GLN A 81 -16.25 -9.81 0.70
CA GLN A 81 -17.32 -9.68 1.70
C GLN A 81 -17.02 -10.44 3.01
N GLN A 82 -16.24 -11.52 2.95
CA GLN A 82 -15.81 -12.24 4.15
C GLN A 82 -14.75 -11.43 4.91
N TYR A 83 -13.78 -10.88 4.19
CA TYR A 83 -12.71 -10.10 4.78
C TYR A 83 -13.16 -8.75 5.32
N GLU A 84 -14.14 -8.09 4.68
CA GLU A 84 -14.76 -6.90 5.27
C GLU A 84 -15.42 -7.21 6.61
N ARG A 85 -16.24 -8.27 6.67
CA ARG A 85 -16.90 -8.67 7.93
C ARG A 85 -15.92 -9.01 9.03
N GLU A 86 -14.87 -9.76 8.71
CA GLU A 86 -13.84 -10.11 9.68
C GLU A 86 -13.07 -8.88 10.15
N TYR A 87 -12.66 -8.02 9.22
CA TYR A 87 -12.02 -6.76 9.54
C TYR A 87 -12.89 -5.92 10.48
N ASP A 88 -14.16 -5.69 10.12
CA ASP A 88 -15.09 -4.90 10.92
C ASP A 88 -15.21 -5.45 12.35
N LEU A 89 -15.28 -6.77 12.53
CA LEU A 89 -15.32 -7.40 13.86
C LEU A 89 -14.07 -7.13 14.70
N LEU A 90 -12.88 -7.05 14.09
CA LEU A 90 -11.61 -6.80 14.78
C LEU A 90 -11.45 -5.37 15.27
N VAL A 91 -12.13 -4.43 14.61
CA VAL A 91 -11.92 -2.99 14.81
C VAL A 91 -13.17 -2.20 15.18
N GLN A 92 -14.33 -2.87 15.31
CA GLN A 92 -15.61 -2.20 15.56
C GLN A 92 -15.59 -1.30 16.80
N ASP A 93 -14.87 -1.71 17.85
CA ASP A 93 -14.70 -0.93 19.08
C ASP A 93 -14.01 0.42 18.81
N ILE A 94 -13.03 0.44 17.91
CA ILE A 94 -12.33 1.65 17.50
C ILE A 94 -13.21 2.47 16.56
N LEU A 95 -13.82 1.84 15.54
CA LEU A 95 -14.60 2.53 14.52
C LEU A 95 -15.87 3.21 15.06
N GLN A 96 -16.42 2.72 16.18
CA GLN A 96 -17.61 3.27 16.82
C GLN A 96 -17.30 4.25 17.96
N HIS A 97 -16.04 4.38 18.36
CA HIS A 97 -15.65 5.24 19.47
C HIS A 97 -15.72 6.72 19.07
N GLU A 98 -16.35 7.55 19.90
CA GLU A 98 -16.58 8.97 19.62
C GLU A 98 -15.28 9.73 19.35
N GLU A 99 -14.26 9.54 20.20
CA GLU A 99 -12.96 10.18 19.99
C GLU A 99 -12.28 9.76 18.68
N PHE A 100 -12.43 8.51 18.25
CA PHE A 100 -11.88 8.08 16.97
C PHE A 100 -12.63 8.71 15.78
N LEU A 101 -13.94 8.86 15.90
CA LEU A 101 -14.77 9.51 14.87
C LEU A 101 -14.43 10.98 14.66
N ARG A 102 -13.84 11.66 15.66
CA ARG A 102 -13.31 13.03 15.52
C ARG A 102 -12.21 13.14 14.47
N LEU A 103 -11.57 12.05 14.05
CA LEU A 103 -10.66 12.06 12.90
C LEU A 103 -11.32 12.50 11.58
N LYS A 104 -12.66 12.55 11.53
CA LYS A 104 -13.43 13.15 10.42
C LYS A 104 -13.40 14.69 10.43
N GLU A 105 -12.91 15.33 11.48
CA GLU A 105 -12.79 16.79 11.57
C GLU A 105 -11.43 17.29 11.06
N TYR A 106 -10.44 16.39 10.97
CA TYR A 106 -9.07 16.70 10.59
C TYR A 106 -8.73 16.15 9.20
N PHE A 107 -7.91 16.87 8.43
CA PHE A 107 -7.63 16.53 7.02
C PHE A 107 -6.17 16.12 6.79
N HIS A 108 -6.01 15.08 5.96
CA HIS A 108 -4.76 14.64 5.35
C HIS A 108 -4.83 14.93 3.83
N HIS A 109 -4.06 15.92 3.37
CA HIS A 109 -4.18 16.51 2.04
C HIS A 109 -5.63 16.95 1.69
N SER A 110 -6.36 16.14 0.93
CA SER A 110 -7.72 16.40 0.44
C SER A 110 -8.81 15.56 1.12
N ASN A 111 -8.46 14.58 1.97
CA ASN A 111 -9.41 13.68 2.62
C ASN A 111 -9.27 13.76 4.14
N HIS A 112 -10.26 13.25 4.88
CA HIS A 112 -10.16 13.18 6.33
C HIS A 112 -9.08 12.18 6.77
N ILE A 113 -8.47 12.40 7.94
CA ILE A 113 -7.53 11.43 8.54
C ILE A 113 -8.24 10.09 8.74
N TYR A 114 -9.52 10.12 9.15
CA TYR A 114 -10.35 8.93 9.29
C TYR A 114 -10.34 8.03 8.03
N ASP A 115 -10.52 8.62 6.85
CA ASP A 115 -10.56 7.86 5.60
C ASP A 115 -9.17 7.32 5.22
N HIS A 116 -8.11 8.07 5.56
CA HIS A 116 -6.74 7.62 5.37
C HIS A 116 -6.45 6.38 6.22
N VAL A 117 -6.63 6.47 7.53
CA VAL A 117 -6.31 5.37 8.45
C VAL A 117 -7.16 4.13 8.19
N LYS A 118 -8.45 4.31 7.85
CA LYS A 118 -9.33 3.19 7.51
C LYS A 118 -8.85 2.43 6.26
N ARG A 119 -8.42 3.15 5.21
CA ARG A 119 -7.88 2.52 3.99
C ARG A 119 -6.56 1.80 4.25
N VAL A 120 -5.62 2.47 4.93
CA VAL A 120 -4.29 1.90 5.24
C VAL A 120 -4.45 0.66 6.11
N SER A 121 -5.27 0.74 7.16
CA SER A 121 -5.55 -0.38 8.05
C SER A 121 -6.12 -1.59 7.30
N TYR A 122 -7.16 -1.39 6.48
CA TYR A 122 -7.76 -2.50 5.74
C TYR A 122 -6.77 -3.15 4.77
N LEU A 123 -5.96 -2.37 4.06
CA LEU A 123 -4.93 -2.91 3.17
C LEU A 123 -3.86 -3.69 3.96
N SER A 124 -3.38 -3.15 5.08
CA SER A 124 -2.40 -3.81 5.95
C SER A 124 -2.94 -5.11 6.54
N PHE A 125 -4.21 -5.15 6.96
CA PHE A 125 -4.90 -6.39 7.38
C PHE A 125 -4.89 -7.43 6.25
N ARG A 126 -5.22 -7.03 5.02
CA ARG A 126 -5.27 -7.94 3.87
C ARG A 126 -3.89 -8.51 3.52
N ILE A 127 -2.86 -7.66 3.52
CA ILE A 127 -1.48 -8.06 3.22
C ILE A 127 -0.95 -8.97 4.32
N SER A 128 -1.05 -8.57 5.59
CA SER A 128 -0.59 -9.36 6.73
C SER A 128 -1.27 -10.72 6.77
N LYS A 129 -2.58 -10.78 6.51
CA LYS A 129 -3.32 -12.04 6.44
C LYS A 129 -2.82 -12.94 5.30
N ALA A 130 -2.60 -12.40 4.10
CA ALA A 130 -2.08 -13.16 2.97
C ALA A 130 -0.66 -13.70 3.23
N LEU A 131 0.14 -12.99 4.03
CA LEU A 131 1.50 -13.37 4.42
C LEU A 131 1.56 -14.24 5.68
N GLY A 132 0.43 -14.54 6.33
CA GLY A 132 0.40 -15.30 7.59
C GLY A 132 0.97 -14.53 8.79
N PHE A 133 1.01 -13.20 8.73
CA PHE A 133 1.39 -12.33 9.85
C PHE A 133 0.20 -12.03 10.76
N ASP A 134 0.47 -11.32 11.86
CA ASP A 134 -0.53 -10.88 12.82
C ASP A 134 -1.42 -9.78 12.23
N TYR A 135 -2.48 -10.22 11.57
CA TYR A 135 -3.42 -9.35 10.89
C TYR A 135 -4.32 -8.59 11.85
N THR A 136 -4.52 -9.08 13.08
CA THR A 136 -5.26 -8.39 14.13
C THR A 136 -4.51 -7.15 14.58
N ALA A 137 -3.22 -7.29 14.92
CA ALA A 137 -2.39 -6.14 15.27
C ALA A 137 -2.25 -5.16 14.09
N SER A 138 -2.14 -5.68 12.87
CA SER A 138 -2.08 -4.85 11.64
C SER A 138 -3.34 -4.03 11.42
N ALA A 139 -4.53 -4.61 11.65
CA ALA A 139 -5.80 -3.90 11.54
C ALA A 139 -5.94 -2.82 12.64
N ARG A 140 -5.72 -3.19 13.90
CA ARG A 140 -5.92 -2.30 15.03
C ARG A 140 -4.86 -1.19 15.08
N GLY A 141 -3.59 -1.55 15.01
CA GLY A 141 -2.48 -0.59 14.96
C GLY A 141 -2.54 0.29 13.71
N GLY A 142 -2.95 -0.27 12.58
CA GLY A 142 -3.15 0.47 11.34
C GLY A 142 -4.27 1.52 11.41
N LEU A 143 -5.31 1.33 12.22
CA LEU A 143 -6.32 2.39 12.43
C LEU A 143 -5.81 3.50 13.33
N LEU A 144 -4.97 3.15 14.30
CA LEU A 144 -4.55 4.05 15.37
C LEU A 144 -3.27 4.82 15.05
N HIS A 145 -2.53 4.47 13.99
CA HIS A 145 -1.20 5.05 13.69
C HIS A 145 -1.18 6.59 13.61
N ASP A 146 -2.29 7.18 13.15
CA ASP A 146 -2.45 8.62 12.92
C ASP A 146 -3.50 9.25 13.87
N PHE A 147 -3.75 8.62 15.03
CA PHE A 147 -4.78 9.05 16.00
C PHE A 147 -4.35 10.25 16.87
N PHE A 148 -3.92 11.35 16.25
CA PHE A 148 -3.33 12.49 16.97
C PHE A 148 -4.28 13.67 17.27
N LEU A 149 -5.48 13.72 16.65
CA LEU A 149 -6.57 14.66 17.00
C LEU A 149 -6.23 16.17 16.98
N TYR A 150 -5.44 16.63 16.01
CA TYR A 150 -5.21 18.07 15.78
C TYR A 150 -4.96 18.38 14.30
N ASP A 151 -5.12 19.63 13.86
CA ASP A 151 -4.70 20.04 12.51
C ASP A 151 -3.20 20.38 12.50
N TRP A 152 -2.41 19.50 11.89
CA TRP A 152 -0.95 19.64 11.84
C TRP A 152 -0.49 20.81 10.95
N ARG A 153 -1.29 21.25 9.97
CA ARG A 153 -0.96 22.38 9.10
C ARG A 153 -1.09 23.68 9.85
N VAL A 154 -2.14 23.80 10.68
CA VAL A 154 -2.30 24.94 11.59
C VAL A 154 -1.10 25.01 12.53
N ARG A 155 -0.74 23.89 13.18
CA ARG A 155 0.43 23.82 14.07
C ARG A 155 1.74 24.18 13.36
N LYS A 156 1.94 23.71 12.13
CA LYS A 156 3.11 24.04 11.30
C LYS A 156 3.16 25.52 10.93
N ALA A 157 2.02 26.15 10.67
CA ALA A 157 1.94 27.56 10.30
C ALA A 157 2.14 28.50 11.50
N THR A 158 1.70 28.11 12.69
CA THR A 158 1.71 28.97 13.89
C THR A 158 2.93 28.78 14.79
N ASP A 159 3.60 27.61 14.74
CA ASP A 159 4.78 27.33 15.56
C ASP A 159 5.87 26.60 14.75
N PRO A 160 6.85 27.34 14.19
CA PRO A 160 7.96 26.75 13.44
C PRO A 160 8.81 25.79 14.27
N LYS A 161 8.90 25.98 15.59
CA LYS A 161 9.65 25.10 16.49
C LYS A 161 8.92 23.77 16.73
N ARG A 162 7.58 23.77 16.64
CA ARG A 162 6.73 22.56 16.68
C ARG A 162 6.30 22.05 15.31
N SER A 163 7.01 22.45 14.25
CA SER A 163 6.77 21.98 12.87
C SER A 163 7.18 20.51 12.64
N LEU A 164 7.77 19.85 13.65
CA LEU A 164 8.23 18.45 13.62
C LEU A 164 7.08 17.42 13.75
N HIS A 165 5.93 17.68 13.13
CA HIS A 165 4.77 16.78 13.16
C HIS A 165 5.17 15.34 12.83
N GLY A 166 5.97 15.11 11.79
CA GLY A 166 6.42 13.79 11.37
C GLY A 166 7.18 12.98 12.44
N LYS A 167 7.82 13.65 13.42
CA LYS A 167 8.52 12.98 14.53
C LYS A 167 7.65 12.81 15.77
N GLU A 168 6.70 13.72 15.98
CA GLU A 168 5.92 13.78 17.22
C GLU A 168 4.62 12.98 17.14
N HIS A 169 3.95 12.98 15.98
CA HIS A 169 2.62 12.38 15.86
C HIS A 169 2.56 10.87 16.16
N PRO A 170 3.59 10.04 15.90
CA PRO A 170 3.49 8.62 16.26
C PRO A 170 3.37 8.43 17.77
N PHE A 171 4.07 9.26 18.56
CA PHE A 171 4.01 9.22 20.02
C PHE A 171 2.72 9.81 20.57
N ILE A 172 2.21 10.89 19.96
CA ILE A 172 0.91 11.47 20.34
C ILE A 172 -0.23 10.50 20.00
N ALA A 173 -0.18 9.86 18.84
CA ALA A 173 -1.13 8.83 18.43
C ALA A 173 -1.12 7.65 19.41
N LEU A 174 0.06 7.19 19.84
CA LEU A 174 0.18 6.15 20.85
C LEU A 174 -0.39 6.59 22.22
N GLU A 175 -0.14 7.82 22.65
CA GLU A 175 -0.70 8.34 23.91
C GLU A 175 -2.24 8.35 23.88
N ASN A 176 -2.82 8.85 22.78
CA ASN A 176 -4.27 8.84 22.59
C ASN A 176 -4.82 7.41 22.49
N ALA A 177 -4.14 6.51 21.77
CA ALA A 177 -4.53 5.12 21.64
C ALA A 177 -4.60 4.42 23.00
N ARG A 178 -3.56 4.58 23.83
CA ARG A 178 -3.53 4.03 25.21
C ARG A 178 -4.54 4.68 26.15
N ARG A 179 -4.93 5.92 25.89
CA ARG A 179 -5.95 6.62 26.69
C ARG A 179 -7.35 6.06 26.47
N TYR A 180 -7.69 5.75 25.21
CA TYR A 180 -9.05 5.38 24.83
C TYR A 180 -9.25 3.88 24.54
N PHE A 181 -8.18 3.13 24.32
CA PHE A 181 -8.25 1.71 23.94
C PHE A 181 -7.21 0.87 24.69
N THR A 182 -7.46 -0.45 24.72
CA THR A 182 -6.41 -1.41 25.09
C THR A 182 -5.54 -1.65 23.86
N VAL A 183 -4.24 -1.41 23.99
CA VAL A 183 -3.26 -1.50 22.90
C VAL A 183 -2.22 -2.59 23.23
N SER A 184 -2.02 -3.53 22.33
CA SER A 184 -1.01 -4.58 22.50
C SER A 184 0.40 -4.08 22.16
N PRO A 185 1.49 -4.66 22.70
CA PRO A 185 2.86 -4.22 22.38
C PRO A 185 3.17 -4.18 20.88
N LYS A 186 2.55 -5.05 20.07
CA LYS A 186 2.72 -5.06 18.62
C LYS A 186 1.97 -3.92 17.94
N GLU A 187 0.77 -3.58 18.41
CA GLU A 187 0.04 -2.39 17.94
C GLU A 187 0.78 -1.10 18.31
N GLU A 188 1.37 -1.03 19.50
CA GLU A 188 2.22 0.11 19.89
C GLU A 188 3.42 0.28 18.95
N ASP A 189 4.06 -0.84 18.60
CA ASP A 189 5.20 -0.84 17.67
C ASP A 189 4.80 -0.34 16.27
N ILE A 190 3.65 -0.80 15.78
CA ILE A 190 3.06 -0.33 14.51
C ILE A 190 2.82 1.17 14.58
N ILE A 191 2.19 1.67 15.65
CA ILE A 191 1.87 3.09 15.80
C ILE A 191 3.13 3.95 15.85
N VAL A 192 4.18 3.55 16.58
CA VAL A 192 5.39 4.39 16.73
C VAL A 192 6.31 4.35 15.50
N LYS A 193 6.33 3.23 14.76
CA LYS A 193 7.30 2.99 13.67
C LYS A 193 6.70 3.05 12.27
N HIS A 194 5.45 3.48 12.11
CA HIS A 194 4.81 3.54 10.79
C HIS A 194 5.46 4.55 9.83
N MET A 195 6.22 5.51 10.35
CA MET A 195 6.96 6.48 9.54
C MET A 195 8.35 5.94 9.17
N PHE A 196 8.73 6.14 7.91
CA PHE A 196 10.09 5.91 7.42
C PHE A 196 11.02 7.04 7.94
N PRO A 197 12.25 6.75 8.38
CA PRO A 197 13.30 7.77 8.44
C PRO A 197 13.75 8.19 7.04
#